data_AF-A0A9Q3L287-F1
#
_entry.id   AF-A0A9Q3L287-F1
#
_cell.length_a   1.000
_cell.length_b   1.000
_cell.length_c   1.000
_cell.angle_alpha   90.00
_cell.angle_beta   90.00
_cell.angle_gamma   90.00
#
_symmetry.space_group_name_H-M   'P 1'
#
loop_
_entity.id
_entity.type
_entity.pdbx_description
1 polymer ?
#
loop_
_entity_poly.entity_id
_entity_poly.type
_entity_poly.pdbx_seq_one_letter_code
_entity_poly.pdbx_strand_id
1 'polypeptide(L)'
;MLHQYDNETKARIVGMCDAGLSLRKISELTRIPKTSIQDIVTRFNDCGMVQNLPRPGRKRILNERDIQQLKQVTQIQRRASLNEITNSITKEASLQTVQRVLHKEGIFSRIAVVKPHL
;
A
#
# COMPACT_ATOMS: atom_id res chain seq x y z
N MET A 1 3.12 15.23 17.37
CA MET A 1 2.08 14.23 17.10
C MET A 1 1.15 14.77 16.03
N LEU A 2 0.81 13.98 15.01
CA LEU A 2 -0.29 14.35 14.10
C LEU A 2 -1.60 14.13 14.84
N HIS A 3 -2.18 15.20 15.38
CA HIS A 3 -3.52 15.15 15.94
C HIS A 3 -4.51 14.94 14.80
N GLN A 4 -5.17 13.78 14.77
CA GLN A 4 -6.20 13.46 13.78
C GLN A 4 -7.56 13.59 14.44
N TYR A 5 -8.51 14.22 13.76
CA TYR A 5 -9.89 14.29 14.22
C TYR A 5 -10.60 12.96 13.95
N ASP A 6 -11.52 12.62 14.85
CA ASP A 6 -12.38 11.46 14.70
C ASP A 6 -13.31 11.61 13.46
N ASN A 7 -13.73 10.47 12.92
CA ASN A 7 -14.58 10.43 11.74
C ASN A 7 -15.95 11.08 11.98
N GLU A 8 -16.53 10.98 13.19
CA GLU A 8 -17.80 11.64 13.51
C GLU A 8 -17.67 13.16 13.49
N THR A 9 -16.53 13.66 13.99
CA THR A 9 -16.25 15.11 14.02
C THR A 9 -16.12 15.67 12.61
N LYS A 10 -15.40 14.95 11.75
CA LYS A 10 -15.25 15.34 10.34
C LYS A 10 -16.57 15.23 9.57
N ALA A 11 -17.38 14.20 9.82
CA ALA A 11 -18.70 14.05 9.19
C ALA A 11 -19.64 15.19 9.58
N ARG A 12 -19.58 15.61 10.86
CA ARG A 12 -20.31 16.79 11.34
C ARG A 12 -19.88 18.07 10.62
N ILE A 13 -18.57 18.26 10.41
CA ILE A 13 -18.02 19.41 9.65
C ILE A 13 -18.55 19.42 8.21
N VAL A 14 -18.50 18.27 7.53
CA VAL A 14 -19.01 18.13 6.16
C VAL A 14 -20.51 18.47 6.11
N GLY A 15 -21.31 17.89 7.01
CA GLY A 15 -22.75 18.19 7.06
C GLY A 15 -23.07 19.66 7.35
N MET A 16 -22.27 20.34 8.18
CA MET A 16 -22.41 21.79 8.40
C MET A 16 -22.05 22.59 7.14
N CYS A 17 -21.06 22.14 6.37
CA CYS A 17 -20.70 22.75 5.09
C CYS A 17 -21.81 22.58 4.06
N ASP A 18 -22.41 21.37 3.98
CA ASP A 18 -23.53 21.06 3.09
C ASP A 18 -24.79 21.87 3.45
N ALA A 19 -24.99 22.16 4.74
CA ALA A 19 -26.03 23.06 5.22
C ALA A 19 -25.76 24.56 4.93
N GLY A 20 -24.66 24.89 4.25
CA GLY A 20 -24.32 26.25 3.82
C GLY A 20 -23.67 27.13 4.89
N LEU A 21 -23.17 26.57 5.99
CA LEU A 21 -22.45 27.35 7.00
C LEU A 21 -21.06 27.76 6.48
N SER A 22 -20.64 28.98 6.80
CA SER A 22 -19.30 29.44 6.50
C SER A 22 -18.25 28.73 7.36
N LEU A 23 -17.05 28.51 6.81
CA LEU A 23 -15.96 27.83 7.53
C LEU A 23 -15.58 28.51 8.86
N ARG A 24 -15.74 29.83 8.94
CA ARG A 24 -15.53 30.61 10.17
C ARG A 24 -16.55 30.22 11.24
N LYS A 25 -17.83 30.15 10.87
CA LYS A 25 -18.90 29.74 11.79
C LYS A 25 -18.72 28.29 12.25
N ILE A 26 -18.29 27.40 11.35
CA ILE A 26 -17.96 26.01 11.69
C ILE A 26 -16.78 25.96 12.67
N SER A 27 -15.75 26.79 12.48
CA SER A 27 -14.59 26.89 13.38
C SER A 27 -14.99 27.33 14.78
N GLU A 28 -15.85 28.34 14.89
CA GLU A 28 -16.39 28.82 16.18
C GLU A 28 -17.21 27.74 16.90
N LEU A 29 -18.03 26.97 16.15
CA LEU A 29 -18.87 25.90 16.71
C LEU A 29 -18.09 24.64 17.12
N THR A 30 -17.13 24.23 16.31
CA THR A 30 -16.38 22.97 16.51
C THR A 30 -15.07 23.18 17.29
N ARG A 31 -14.63 24.43 17.48
CA ARG A 31 -13.33 24.82 18.05
C ARG A 31 -12.14 24.23 17.29
N ILE A 32 -12.33 23.91 16.01
CA ILE A 32 -11.31 23.38 15.12
C ILE A 32 -10.77 24.53 14.26
N PRO A 33 -9.45 24.62 14.05
CA PRO A 33 -8.88 25.64 13.18
C PRO A 33 -9.48 25.60 11.77
N LYS A 34 -9.74 26.79 11.19
CA LYS A 34 -10.25 26.93 9.83
C LYS A 34 -9.43 26.15 8.79
N THR A 35 -8.11 26.10 8.94
CA THR A 35 -7.20 25.36 8.03
C THR A 35 -7.51 23.86 8.04
N SER A 36 -7.70 23.26 9.22
CA SER A 36 -8.08 21.85 9.34
C SER A 36 -9.48 21.58 8.78
N ILE A 37 -10.43 22.51 9.00
CA ILE A 37 -11.77 22.40 8.41
C ILE A 37 -11.68 22.43 6.89
N GLN A 38 -10.93 23.36 6.32
CA GLN A 38 -10.69 23.44 4.88
C GLN A 38 -10.09 22.13 4.35
N ASP A 39 -9.05 21.61 4.99
CA ASP A 39 -8.40 20.35 4.61
C ASP A 39 -9.35 19.14 4.65
N ILE A 40 -10.28 19.12 5.62
CA ILE A 40 -11.28 18.05 5.74
C ILE A 40 -12.26 18.15 4.57
N VAL A 41 -12.78 19.35 4.28
CA VAL A 41 -13.76 19.57 3.20
C VAL A 41 -13.14 19.31 1.82
N THR A 42 -11.91 19.78 1.57
CA THR A 42 -11.22 19.51 0.29
C THR A 42 -11.00 18.02 0.08
N ARG A 43 -10.50 17.30 1.09
CA ARG A 43 -10.35 15.84 1.00
C ARG A 43 -11.67 15.11 0.80
N PHE A 44 -12.75 15.58 1.44
CA PHE A 44 -14.06 15.01 1.23
C PHE A 44 -14.55 15.22 -0.20
N ASN A 45 -14.34 16.39 -0.79
CA ASN A 45 -14.69 16.64 -2.19
C ASN A 45 -13.85 15.80 -3.17
N ASP A 46 -12.57 15.59 -2.86
CA ASP A 46 -11.66 14.81 -3.73
C ASP A 46 -11.91 13.29 -3.65
N CYS A 47 -12.15 12.76 -2.44
CA CYS A 47 -12.20 11.32 -2.19
C CYS A 47 -13.60 10.78 -1.88
N GLY A 48 -14.57 11.65 -1.56
CA GLY A 48 -15.93 11.28 -1.13
C GLY A 48 -16.01 10.63 0.25
N MET A 49 -14.89 10.55 0.99
CA MET A 49 -14.78 9.77 2.22
C MET A 49 -14.23 10.62 3.37
N VAL A 50 -14.82 10.44 4.55
CA VAL A 50 -14.40 11.11 5.79
C VAL A 50 -13.26 10.35 6.50
N GLN A 51 -13.14 9.06 6.19
CA GLN A 51 -12.13 8.17 6.75
C GLN A 51 -10.72 8.60 6.29
N ASN A 52 -9.75 8.43 7.18
CA ASN A 52 -8.35 8.67 6.80
C ASN A 52 -7.88 7.56 5.85
N LEU A 53 -7.43 7.94 4.66
CA LEU A 53 -6.81 6.99 3.75
C LEU A 53 -5.48 6.50 4.31
N PRO A 54 -5.15 5.21 4.13
CA PRO A 54 -3.82 4.71 4.44
C PRO A 54 -2.80 5.46 3.58
N ARG A 55 -1.63 5.72 4.16
CA ARG A 55 -0.54 6.34 3.40
C ARG A 55 -0.06 5.36 2.31
N PRO A 56 0.20 5.83 1.07
CA PRO A 56 0.57 4.96 -0.05
C PRO A 56 1.88 4.18 0.14
N GLY A 57 2.65 4.50 1.18
CA GLY A 57 3.92 3.83 1.47
C GLY A 57 4.99 4.09 0.41
N ARG A 58 6.18 3.49 0.62
CA ARG A 58 7.26 3.55 -0.36
C ARG A 58 6.98 2.55 -1.48
N LYS A 59 7.12 2.99 -2.74
CA LYS A 59 7.02 2.11 -3.90
C LYS A 59 8.06 0.97 -3.79
N ARG A 60 7.65 -0.24 -4.18
CA ARG A 60 8.53 -1.42 -4.20
C ARG A 60 9.55 -1.29 -5.35
N ILE A 61 10.69 -1.96 -5.20
CA ILE A 61 11.74 -2.01 -6.24
C ILE A 61 11.24 -2.76 -7.48
N LEU A 62 10.61 -3.92 -7.25
CA LEU A 62 10.04 -4.77 -8.28
C LEU A 62 8.58 -4.37 -8.55
N ASN A 63 8.29 -4.15 -9.83
CA ASN A 63 6.95 -3.89 -10.35
C ASN A 63 6.29 -5.20 -10.79
N GLU A 64 5.00 -5.17 -11.12
CA GLU A 64 4.25 -6.35 -11.56
C GLU A 64 4.86 -7.07 -12.77
N ARG A 65 5.42 -6.32 -13.73
CA ARG A 65 6.12 -6.89 -14.88
C ARG A 65 7.36 -7.70 -14.47
N ASP A 66 8.14 -7.18 -13.54
CA ASP A 66 9.34 -7.87 -13.04
C ASP A 66 8.94 -9.15 -12.28
N ILE A 67 7.82 -9.10 -11.54
CA ILE A 67 7.26 -10.27 -10.85
C ILE A 67 6.80 -11.33 -11.85
N GLN A 68 6.14 -10.93 -12.95
CA GLN A 68 5.72 -11.86 -14.01
C GLN A 68 6.93 -12.53 -14.68
N GLN A 69 7.98 -11.75 -14.97
CA GLN A 69 9.23 -12.29 -15.53
C GLN A 69 9.87 -13.31 -14.58
N LEU A 70 9.93 -13.02 -13.28
CA LEU A 70 10.41 -13.97 -12.25
C LEU A 70 9.61 -15.28 -12.26
N LYS A 71 8.29 -15.20 -12.37
CA LYS A 71 7.42 -16.40 -12.43
C LYS A 71 7.67 -17.21 -13.69
N GLN A 72 7.87 -16.56 -14.82
CA GLN A 72 8.17 -17.24 -16.08
C GLN A 72 9.52 -17.96 -16.03
N VAL A 73 10.58 -17.27 -15.58
CA VAL A 73 11.93 -17.84 -15.46
C VAL A 73 11.94 -19.04 -14.52
N THR A 74 11.30 -18.93 -13.36
CA THR A 74 11.20 -20.04 -12.39
C THR A 74 10.40 -21.24 -12.90
N GLN A 75 9.40 -21.03 -13.75
CA GLN A 75 8.64 -22.13 -14.36
C GLN A 75 9.42 -22.85 -15.44
N ILE A 76 10.19 -22.12 -16.26
CA ILE A 76 11.05 -22.67 -17.32
C ILE A 76 12.25 -23.39 -16.70
N GLN A 77 12.93 -22.74 -15.75
CA GLN A 77 14.16 -23.22 -15.12
C GLN A 77 13.91 -23.57 -13.65
N ARG A 78 13.18 -24.66 -13.39
CA ARG A 78 12.74 -25.05 -12.03
C ARG A 78 13.88 -25.35 -11.04
N ARG A 79 15.09 -25.62 -11.55
CA ARG A 79 16.29 -25.92 -10.75
C ARG A 79 17.31 -24.79 -10.73
N ALA A 80 16.98 -23.63 -11.33
CA ALA A 80 17.88 -22.49 -11.32
C ALA A 80 18.14 -22.01 -9.89
N SER A 81 19.38 -21.59 -9.63
CA SER A 81 19.73 -20.98 -8.35
C SER A 81 19.05 -19.62 -8.20
N LEU A 82 18.88 -19.17 -6.95
CA LEU A 82 18.26 -17.87 -6.70
C LEU A 82 19.06 -16.72 -7.35
N ASN A 83 20.39 -16.85 -7.44
CA ASN A 83 21.27 -15.90 -8.12
C ASN A 83 21.03 -15.85 -9.64
N GLU A 84 20.85 -17.01 -10.28
CA GLU A 84 20.51 -17.06 -11.71
C GLU A 84 19.16 -16.39 -11.98
N ILE A 85 18.18 -16.65 -11.11
CA ILE A 85 16.85 -16.05 -11.20
C ILE A 85 16.93 -14.53 -10.99
N THR A 86 17.74 -14.03 -10.04
CA THR A 86 17.89 -12.58 -9.85
C THR A 86 18.54 -11.90 -11.04
N ASN A 87 19.56 -12.53 -11.61
CA ASN A 87 20.28 -12.01 -12.79
C ASN A 87 19.43 -12.02 -14.06
N SER A 88 18.30 -12.74 -14.07
CA SER A 88 17.38 -12.74 -15.21
C SER A 88 16.59 -11.44 -15.35
N ILE A 89 16.49 -10.61 -14.31
CA ILE A 89 15.79 -9.31 -14.34
C ILE A 89 16.81 -8.19 -14.57
N THR A 90 16.40 -7.14 -15.28
CA THR A 90 17.22 -5.93 -15.49
C THR A 90 17.42 -5.07 -14.24
N LYS A 91 16.61 -5.25 -13.20
CA LYS A 91 16.68 -4.45 -11.97
C LYS A 91 17.59 -5.10 -10.93
N GLU A 92 18.51 -4.32 -10.41
CA GLU A 92 19.35 -4.65 -9.26
C GLU A 92 18.50 -4.74 -7.97
N ALA A 93 17.97 -5.93 -7.71
CA ALA A 93 17.26 -6.26 -6.48
C ALA A 93 18.08 -7.24 -5.64
N SER A 94 18.09 -7.05 -4.32
CA SER A 94 18.79 -7.99 -3.44
C SER A 94 18.17 -9.38 -3.50
N LEU A 95 18.98 -10.42 -3.30
CA LEU A 95 18.55 -11.82 -3.26
C LEU A 95 17.35 -12.03 -2.32
N GLN A 96 17.39 -11.40 -1.14
CA GLN A 96 16.30 -11.46 -0.16
C GLN A 96 15.00 -10.83 -0.69
N THR A 97 15.10 -9.77 -1.49
CA THR A 97 13.92 -9.11 -2.09
C THR A 97 13.26 -10.05 -3.09
N VAL A 98 14.05 -10.67 -3.97
CA VAL A 98 13.54 -11.64 -4.95
C VAL A 98 12.95 -12.86 -4.26
N GLN A 99 13.63 -13.41 -3.24
CA GLN A 99 13.11 -14.53 -2.46
C GLN A 99 11.75 -14.22 -1.81
N ARG A 100 11.62 -13.06 -1.16
CA ARG A 100 10.35 -12.64 -0.53
C ARG A 100 9.24 -12.47 -1.54
N VAL A 101 9.54 -11.98 -2.73
CA VAL A 101 8.55 -11.86 -3.81
C VAL A 101 8.12 -13.23 -4.30
N LEU A 102 9.05 -14.15 -4.57
CA LEU A 102 8.72 -15.52 -4.98
C LEU A 102 7.86 -16.25 -3.93
N HIS A 103 8.19 -16.11 -2.64
CA HIS A 103 7.38 -16.68 -1.56
C HIS A 103 5.96 -16.09 -1.51
N LYS A 104 5.80 -14.79 -1.77
CA LYS A 104 4.47 -14.15 -1.87
C LYS A 104 3.67 -14.68 -3.05
N GLU A 105 4.34 -15.05 -4.13
CA GLU A 105 3.76 -15.70 -5.31
C GLU A 105 3.54 -17.22 -5.12
N GLY A 106 3.84 -17.77 -3.95
CA GLY A 106 3.67 -19.19 -3.63
C GLY A 106 4.77 -20.12 -4.14
N ILE A 107 5.89 -19.57 -4.63
CA ILE A 107 7.02 -20.33 -5.15
C ILE A 107 8.06 -20.49 -4.04
N PHE A 108 8.28 -21.72 -3.61
CA PHE A 108 9.25 -22.06 -2.57
C PHE A 108 10.30 -23.02 -3.10
N SER A 109 11.51 -22.98 -2.54
CA SER A 109 12.60 -23.91 -2.83
C SER A 109 12.41 -25.27 -2.13
N ARG A 110 11.26 -25.92 -2.34
CA ARG A 110 10.94 -27.23 -1.77
C ARG A 110 11.20 -28.31 -2.81
N ILE A 111 12.00 -29.30 -2.44
CA ILE A 111 12.30 -30.47 -3.27
C ILE A 111 11.67 -31.68 -2.59
N ALA A 112 10.91 -32.48 -3.34
CA ALA A 112 10.41 -33.75 -2.85
C ALA A 112 11.61 -34.69 -2.64
N VAL A 113 11.82 -35.12 -1.39
CA VAL A 113 12.86 -36.09 -1.05
C VAL A 113 12.29 -37.50 -1.23
N VAL A 114 13.04 -38.37 -1.90
CA VAL A 114 12.67 -39.80 -2.01
C VAL A 114 12.85 -40.44 -0.64
N LYS A 115 11.83 -41.18 -0.17
CA LYS A 115 11.89 -41.86 1.12
C LYS A 115 13.09 -42.83 1.13
N PRO A 116 14.00 -42.76 2.12
CA PRO A 116 15.09 -43.72 2.21
C PRO A 116 14.51 -45.13 2.34
N HIS A 117 15.01 -46.03 1.51
CA HIS A 117 14.64 -47.44 1.53
C HIS A 117 15.26 -48.05 2.80
N LEU A 118 14.47 -48.78 3.59
CA LEU A 118 14.98 -49.58 4.71
C LEU A 118 15.67 -50.83 4.18
#